data_AF-A0A7C9ESY0-F1
#
_entry.id   AF-A0A7C9ESY0-F1
#
_cell.length_a   1.000
_cell.length_b   1.000
_cell.length_c   1.000
_cell.angle_alpha   90.00
_cell.angle_beta   90.00
_cell.angle_gamma   90.00
#
_symmetry.space_group_name_H-M   'P 1'
#
loop_
_entity.id
_entity.type
_entity.pdbx_description
1 polymer ?
#
loop_
_entity_poly.entity_id
_entity_poly.type
_entity_poly.pdbx_seq_one_letter_code
_entity_poly.pdbx_strand_id
1 'polypeptide(L)'
;CRPSGTEALPKGILSSTSDLEFRPLWGSPVEKTLDRNLLAMAVGKKQKANVERTVRKFLNDNFTVVLFHYDGNVDDWNDLDWSAEALHIAAPGQTKWWFAKR
;
A
#
# COMPACT_ATOMS: atom_id res chain seq x y z
N CYS A 1 -27.54 -29.87 28.46
CA CYS A 1 -27.93 -28.47 28.77
C CYS A 1 -26.80 -27.54 28.30
N ARG A 2 -27.08 -26.49 27.52
CA ARG A 2 -26.07 -25.46 27.21
C ARG A 2 -25.87 -24.56 28.42
N PRO A 3 -24.63 -24.16 28.79
CA PRO A 3 -24.39 -23.22 29.88
C PRO A 3 -25.02 -21.86 29.56
N SER A 4 -25.61 -21.20 30.56
CA SER A 4 -26.09 -19.81 30.43
C SER A 4 -24.93 -18.90 30.01
N GLY A 5 -25.15 -18.03 29.03
CA GLY A 5 -24.11 -17.17 28.43
C GLY A 5 -23.43 -17.78 27.18
N THR A 6 -23.82 -18.99 26.75
CA THR A 6 -23.39 -19.60 25.48
C THR A 6 -24.42 -19.48 24.37
N GLU A 7 -25.45 -18.64 24.57
CA GLU A 7 -26.44 -18.34 23.54
C GLU A 7 -25.76 -17.68 22.33
N ALA A 8 -26.24 -17.99 21.13
CA ALA A 8 -25.78 -17.30 19.93
C ALA A 8 -26.14 -15.82 20.04
N LEU A 9 -25.25 -14.96 19.54
CA LEU A 9 -25.50 -13.52 19.49
C LEU A 9 -26.84 -13.24 18.78
N PRO A 10 -27.64 -12.26 19.27
CA PRO A 10 -28.87 -11.83 18.63
C PRO A 10 -28.73 -11.65 17.12
N LYS A 11 -29.77 -12.06 16.37
CA LYS A 11 -29.85 -11.83 14.93
C LYS A 11 -29.69 -10.33 14.65
N GLY A 12 -28.75 -9.97 13.78
CA GLY A 12 -28.43 -8.57 13.44
C GLY A 12 -27.13 -8.04 14.05
N ILE A 13 -26.53 -8.73 15.03
CA ILE A 13 -25.18 -8.39 15.53
C ILE A 13 -24.09 -8.97 14.64
N LEU A 14 -24.28 -10.20 14.17
CA LEU A 14 -23.36 -10.88 13.27
C LEU A 14 -23.77 -10.60 11.82
N SER A 15 -22.89 -9.93 11.07
CA SER A 15 -22.97 -9.86 9.61
C SER A 15 -22.19 -11.03 9.01
N SER A 16 -22.76 -11.71 8.02
CA SER A 16 -22.05 -12.76 7.27
C SER A 16 -20.95 -12.19 6.36
N THR A 17 -20.99 -10.88 6.09
CA THR A 17 -20.06 -10.19 5.21
C THR A 17 -19.45 -8.97 5.91
N SER A 18 -18.20 -8.68 5.57
CA SER A 18 -17.49 -7.47 5.97
C SER A 18 -16.99 -6.77 4.70
N ASP A 19 -17.00 -5.44 4.72
CA ASP A 19 -16.38 -4.60 3.70
C ASP A 19 -14.84 -4.56 3.80
N LEU A 20 -14.26 -5.23 4.82
CA LEU A 20 -12.82 -5.25 5.13
C LEU A 20 -12.23 -3.87 5.45
N GLU A 21 -13.08 -2.87 5.69
CA GLU A 21 -12.65 -1.52 5.99
C GLU A 21 -12.44 -1.33 7.50
N PHE A 22 -11.35 -0.64 7.86
CA PHE A 22 -11.13 -0.24 9.25
C PHE A 22 -12.21 0.75 9.67
N ARG A 23 -13.02 0.38 10.67
CA ARG A 23 -14.02 1.26 11.28
C ARG A 23 -13.58 1.69 12.67
N PRO A 24 -13.74 2.98 13.04
CA PRO A 24 -13.45 3.42 14.40
C PRO A 24 -14.42 2.76 15.40
N LEU A 25 -13.93 2.46 16.61
CA LEU A 25 -14.74 1.87 17.68
C LEU A 25 -15.77 2.86 18.27
N TRP A 26 -15.59 4.16 18.02
CA TRP A 26 -16.47 5.22 18.47
C TRP A 26 -16.50 6.38 17.46
N GLY A 27 -17.61 7.10 17.39
CA GLY A 27 -17.83 8.19 16.44
C GLY A 27 -18.47 7.75 15.13
N SER A 28 -18.85 8.72 14.30
CA SER A 28 -19.42 8.45 12.97
C SER A 28 -18.30 8.14 11.98
N PRO A 29 -18.48 7.15 11.08
CA PRO A 29 -17.56 6.93 9.98
C PRO A 29 -17.37 8.22 9.18
N VAL A 30 -16.13 8.63 8.96
CA VAL A 30 -15.81 9.72 8.04
C VAL A 30 -15.94 9.16 6.64
N GLU A 31 -16.71 9.80 5.77
CA GLU A 31 -16.72 9.47 4.34
C GLU A 31 -15.29 9.64 3.81
N LYS A 32 -14.71 8.54 3.32
CA LYS A 32 -13.37 8.56 2.74
C LYS A 32 -13.42 9.41 1.49
N THR A 33 -12.72 10.54 1.52
CA THR A 33 -12.50 11.35 0.33
C THR A 33 -11.26 10.87 -0.41
N LEU A 34 -11.45 10.77 -1.73
CA LEU A 34 -10.51 10.55 -2.84
C LEU A 34 -10.22 9.09 -3.22
N ASP A 35 -10.66 8.76 -4.43
CA ASP A 35 -10.16 7.70 -5.31
C ASP A 35 -8.66 7.88 -5.54
N ARG A 36 -7.86 7.51 -4.53
CA ARG A 36 -6.41 7.64 -4.57
C ARG A 36 -5.85 6.30 -5.00
N ASN A 37 -5.48 6.22 -6.27
CA ASN A 37 -4.90 5.00 -6.83
C ASN A 37 -3.46 4.81 -6.34
N LEU A 38 -2.94 3.60 -6.46
CA LEU A 38 -1.60 3.24 -6.02
C LEU A 38 -0.77 2.73 -7.20
N LEU A 39 0.41 3.32 -7.40
CA LEU A 39 1.45 2.79 -8.25
C LEU A 39 2.55 2.19 -7.36
N ALA A 40 2.64 0.87 -7.33
CA ALA A 40 3.71 0.14 -6.67
C ALA A 40 4.62 -0.50 -7.72
N MET A 41 5.91 -0.18 -7.73
CA MET A 41 6.84 -0.68 -8.74
C MET A 41 8.21 -1.05 -8.16
N ALA A 42 8.80 -2.13 -8.70
CA ALA A 42 10.16 -2.50 -8.41
C ALA A 42 11.12 -1.72 -9.32
N VAL A 43 12.11 -1.06 -8.72
CA VAL A 43 13.00 -0.12 -9.43
C VAL A 43 14.46 -0.37 -9.12
N GLY A 44 15.30 0.08 -10.04
CA GLY A 44 16.74 0.17 -9.84
C GLY A 44 17.32 1.29 -10.69
N LYS A 45 18.48 1.79 -10.30
CA LYS A 45 19.18 2.95 -10.86
C LYS A 45 19.32 2.88 -12.38
N LYS A 46 19.58 1.69 -12.94
CA LYS A 46 19.72 1.49 -14.40
C LYS A 46 18.46 1.86 -15.20
N GLN A 47 17.28 1.83 -14.58
CA GLN A 47 16.00 2.13 -15.24
C GLN A 47 15.43 3.49 -14.82
N LYS A 48 16.20 4.29 -14.07
CA LYS A 48 15.74 5.54 -13.45
C LYS A 48 15.04 6.50 -14.42
N ALA A 49 15.58 6.70 -15.62
CA ALA A 49 14.97 7.58 -16.63
C ALA A 49 13.58 7.11 -17.10
N ASN A 50 13.36 5.79 -17.19
CA ASN A 50 12.05 5.26 -17.55
C ASN A 50 11.07 5.36 -16.38
N VAL A 51 11.55 5.12 -15.15
CA VAL A 51 10.75 5.28 -13.94
C VAL A 51 10.32 6.74 -13.77
N GLU A 52 11.22 7.71 -13.97
CA GLU A 52 10.90 9.13 -13.90
C GLU A 52 9.76 9.51 -14.84
N ARG A 53 9.84 9.10 -16.11
CA ARG A 53 8.78 9.38 -17.09
C ARG A 53 7.43 8.78 -16.68
N THR A 54 7.45 7.60 -16.07
CA THR A 54 6.24 6.93 -15.58
C THR A 54 5.68 7.66 -14.36
N VAL A 55 6.48 7.86 -13.32
CA VAL A 55 6.05 8.46 -12.06
C VAL A 55 5.49 9.87 -12.26
N ARG A 56 6.12 10.71 -13.10
CA ARG A 56 5.58 12.03 -13.43
C ARG A 56 4.16 11.98 -14.02
N LYS A 57 3.83 10.98 -14.83
CA LYS A 57 2.48 10.81 -15.38
C LYS A 57 1.48 10.44 -14.29
N PHE A 58 1.82 9.47 -13.45
CA PHE A 58 0.91 8.96 -12.41
C PHE A 58 0.71 9.94 -11.25
N LEU A 59 1.72 10.75 -10.90
CA LEU A 59 1.57 11.80 -9.90
C LEU A 59 0.55 12.87 -10.36
N ASN A 60 0.56 13.24 -11.64
CA ASN A 60 -0.44 14.15 -12.21
C ASN A 60 -1.87 13.57 -12.16
N ASP A 61 -2.01 12.25 -12.10
CA ASP A 61 -3.29 11.53 -12.00
C ASP A 61 -3.67 11.17 -10.54
N ASN A 62 -3.05 11.83 -9.55
CA ASN A 62 -3.31 11.67 -8.11
C ASN A 62 -3.04 10.24 -7.57
N PHE A 63 -1.97 9.60 -8.06
CA PHE A 63 -1.52 8.31 -7.51
C PHE A 63 -0.60 8.50 -6.30
N THR A 64 -0.73 7.59 -5.34
CA THR A 64 0.34 7.34 -4.36
C THR A 64 1.40 6.46 -5.02
N VAL A 65 2.68 6.79 -4.86
CA VAL A 65 3.79 6.06 -5.51
C VAL A 65 4.64 5.36 -4.46
N VAL A 66 4.88 4.06 -4.65
CA VAL A 66 5.75 3.24 -3.82
C VAL A 66 6.81 2.58 -4.69
N LEU A 67 8.08 2.85 -4.38
CA LEU A 67 9.24 2.37 -5.11
C LEU A 67 10.00 1.33 -4.28
N PHE A 68 10.05 0.10 -4.80
CA PHE A 68 10.82 -0.99 -4.19
C PHE A 68 12.20 -1.07 -4.86
N HIS A 69 13.22 -0.54 -4.19
CA HIS A 69 14.61 -0.48 -4.66
C HIS A 69 15.28 -1.82 -4.50
N TYR A 70 15.39 -2.55 -5.61
CA TYR A 70 15.97 -3.89 -5.58
C TYR A 70 17.50 -3.90 -5.66
N ASP A 71 18.11 -2.78 -6.00
CA ASP A 71 19.56 -2.61 -6.08
C ASP A 71 20.12 -1.89 -4.85
N GLY A 72 19.27 -1.53 -3.89
CA GLY A 72 19.64 -0.83 -2.66
C GLY A 72 20.01 0.64 -2.85
N ASN A 73 19.97 1.18 -4.07
CA ASN A 73 20.39 2.54 -4.36
C ASN A 73 19.22 3.52 -4.18
N VAL A 74 18.94 3.90 -2.94
CA VAL A 74 17.85 4.86 -2.63
C VAL A 74 18.29 6.31 -2.81
N ASP A 75 19.47 6.67 -2.29
CA ASP A 75 19.94 8.08 -2.26
C ASP A 75 20.15 8.67 -3.65
N ASP A 76 20.45 7.81 -4.61
CA ASP A 76 20.60 8.17 -6.02
C ASP A 76 19.31 8.69 -6.67
N TRP A 77 18.17 8.69 -5.98
CA TRP A 77 16.89 9.21 -6.47
C TRP A 77 16.55 10.60 -5.91
N ASN A 78 17.29 11.07 -4.90
CA ASN A 78 17.03 12.34 -4.21
C ASN A 78 17.24 13.58 -5.09
N ASP A 79 17.87 13.44 -6.26
CA ASP A 79 18.01 14.48 -7.28
C ASP A 79 16.71 14.70 -8.10
N LEU A 80 15.74 13.80 -8.01
CA LEU A 80 14.43 13.98 -8.62
C LEU A 80 13.51 14.75 -7.67
N ASP A 81 12.93 15.83 -8.17
CA ASP A 81 11.99 16.73 -7.48
C ASP A 81 10.86 15.99 -6.76
N TRP A 82 10.26 15.01 -7.44
CA TRP A 82 9.14 14.23 -6.90
C TRP A 82 9.57 13.10 -5.94
N SER A 83 10.87 12.83 -5.77
CA SER A 83 11.33 11.68 -4.98
C SER A 83 10.87 11.75 -3.52
N ALA A 84 10.72 12.95 -2.97
CA ALA A 84 10.23 13.13 -1.59
C ALA A 84 8.73 12.80 -1.44
N GLU A 85 7.97 12.80 -2.53
CA GLU A 85 6.54 12.45 -2.54
C GLU A 85 6.30 10.93 -2.67
N ALA A 86 7.31 10.18 -3.13
CA ALA A 86 7.25 8.74 -3.24
C ALA A 86 7.68 8.06 -1.93
N LEU A 87 7.14 6.88 -1.65
CA LEU A 87 7.60 6.01 -0.58
C LEU A 87 8.71 5.08 -1.10
N HIS A 88 9.92 5.23 -0.58
CA HIS A 88 11.07 4.41 -0.96
C HIS A 88 11.25 3.25 0.01
N ILE A 89 11.30 2.02 -0.52
CA ILE A 89 11.50 0.81 0.27
C ILE A 89 12.71 0.06 -0.29
N ALA A 90 13.72 -0.14 0.55
CA ALA A 90 14.86 -1.01 0.25
C ALA A 90 15.02 -2.03 1.36
N ALA A 91 15.37 -3.26 0.99
CA ALA A 91 15.63 -4.35 1.94
C ALA A 91 17.02 -4.96 1.64
N PRO A 92 18.11 -4.37 2.17
CA PRO A 92 19.46 -4.89 1.97
C PRO A 92 19.57 -6.33 2.47
N GLY A 93 20.19 -7.21 1.68
CA GLY A 93 20.41 -8.61 2.07
C GLY A 93 19.16 -9.52 2.03
N GLN A 94 17.99 -9.00 1.68
CA GLN A 94 16.78 -9.81 1.43
C GLN A 94 16.70 -10.19 -0.04
N THR A 95 16.76 -11.50 -0.33
CA THR A 95 16.47 -12.02 -1.67
C THR A 95 15.00 -11.72 -2.00
N LYS A 96 14.75 -11.09 -3.15
CA LYS A 96 13.40 -10.69 -3.57
C LYS A 96 12.40 -11.85 -3.42
N TRP A 97 11.39 -11.71 -2.56
CA TRP A 97 10.38 -12.75 -2.34
C TRP A 97 9.46 -12.97 -3.55
N TRP A 98 9.37 -12.00 -4.46
CA TRP A 98 8.67 -12.11 -5.75
C TRP A 98 9.54 -12.66 -6.89
N PHE A 99 10.85 -12.85 -6.68
CA PHE A 99 11.76 -13.46 -7.68
C PHE A 99 12.05 -14.93 -7.38
N ALA A 100 11.59 -15.46 -6.24
CA ALA A 100 11.87 -16.83 -5.82
C ALA A 100 10.64 -17.74 -5.96
N LYS A 101 10.48 -18.34 -7.15
CA LYS A 101 10.26 -19.78 -7.39
C LYS A 101 9.88 -19.99 -8.85
N ARG A 102 10.87 -20.37 -9.66
CA ARG A 102 10.70 -21.25 -10.81
C ARG A 102 11.49 -22.51 -10.50
#